data_AF-A0A496PE00-F1
#
_entry.id   AF-A0A496PE00-F1
#
_cell.length_a   1.000
_cell.length_b   1.000
_cell.length_c   1.000
_cell.angle_alpha   90.00
_cell.angle_beta   90.00
_cell.angle_gamma   90.00
#
_symmetry.space_group_name_H-M   'P 1'
#
loop_
_entity.id
_entity.type
_entity.pdbx_description
1 polymer ?
#
loop_
_entity_poly.entity_id
_entity_poly.type
_entity_poly.pdbx_seq_one_letter_code
_entity_poly.pdbx_strand_id
1 'polypeptide(L)'
;MLTTGCHLLSHYSEDEVQQYINEDYPNLTYHLESHRNNRWQVTFDKYPQMPIEISEALHTSAPVVPQVERILITNIPLITAFPLMKNYITAEELSYATYDTSSLYIEMPIPYSAIQNQDVTNFYNRMDQFCKEYATTYPDFKEDIYIRVIIKPSDGSNAPEAYRKIFRLSQY
;
A
#
# COMPACT_ATOMS: atom_id res chain seq x y z
N MET A 1 22.45 -13.00 12.25
CA MET A 1 22.90 -14.14 11.41
C MET A 1 22.93 -13.66 9.96
N LEU A 2 23.84 -14.19 9.14
CA LEU A 2 24.10 -13.80 7.75
C LEU A 2 22.98 -14.27 6.80
N THR A 3 22.49 -13.38 5.94
CA THR A 3 22.06 -13.70 4.55
C THR A 3 21.97 -12.40 3.74
N THR A 4 23.11 -11.75 3.51
CA THR A 4 23.22 -10.65 2.54
C THR A 4 23.55 -11.24 1.16
N GLY A 5 22.60 -11.15 0.22
CA GLY A 5 22.87 -11.21 -1.22
C GLY A 5 22.75 -12.57 -1.91
N CYS A 6 21.53 -13.01 -2.25
CA CYS A 6 21.32 -14.05 -3.27
C CYS A 6 19.94 -14.07 -4.00
N HIS A 7 19.06 -13.09 -3.77
CA HIS A 7 17.68 -13.10 -4.34
C HIS A 7 17.53 -12.50 -5.76
N LEU A 8 18.61 -11.98 -6.35
CA LEU A 8 18.55 -11.45 -7.72
C LEU A 8 18.29 -12.53 -8.78
N LEU A 9 18.75 -13.76 -8.53
CA LEU A 9 18.72 -14.88 -9.49
C LEU A 9 17.78 -16.03 -9.08
N SER A 10 17.25 -16.01 -7.87
CA SER A 10 16.34 -17.03 -7.34
C SER A 10 14.96 -16.45 -7.07
N HIS A 11 13.93 -17.25 -7.37
CA HIS A 11 12.56 -16.96 -7.03
C HIS A 11 12.27 -17.46 -5.61
N TYR A 12 11.32 -16.83 -4.94
CA TYR A 12 10.84 -17.25 -3.64
C TYR A 12 10.24 -18.66 -3.72
N SER A 13 10.62 -19.51 -2.78
CA SER A 13 9.99 -20.79 -2.53
C SER A 13 8.69 -20.63 -1.74
N GLU A 14 7.86 -21.67 -1.72
CA GLU A 14 6.64 -21.66 -0.91
C GLU A 14 6.94 -21.52 0.60
N ASP A 15 8.02 -22.15 1.09
CA ASP A 15 8.45 -22.03 2.49
C ASP A 15 8.83 -20.58 2.85
N GLU A 16 9.52 -19.87 1.96
CA GLU A 16 9.86 -18.45 2.16
C GLU A 16 8.62 -17.55 2.11
N VAL A 17 7.63 -17.87 1.27
CA VAL A 17 6.34 -17.16 1.25
C VAL A 17 5.54 -17.41 2.52
N GLN A 18 5.56 -18.65 3.05
CA GLN A 18 4.95 -18.96 4.34
C GLN A 18 5.65 -18.21 5.47
N GLN A 19 6.98 -18.15 5.47
CA GLN A 19 7.74 -17.36 6.45
C GLN A 19 7.33 -15.89 6.39
N TYR A 20 7.28 -15.31 5.20
CA TYR A 20 6.80 -13.94 4.98
C TYR A 20 5.40 -13.70 5.58
N ILE A 21 4.43 -14.58 5.29
CA ILE A 21 3.08 -14.47 5.85
C ILE A 21 3.09 -14.54 7.38
N ASN A 22 3.88 -15.46 7.95
CA ASN A 22 3.95 -15.65 9.40
C ASN A 22 4.67 -14.49 10.12
N GLU A 23 5.60 -13.81 9.46
CA GLU A 23 6.28 -12.63 10.00
C GLU A 23 5.37 -11.39 9.97
N ASP A 24 4.69 -11.14 8.85
CA ASP A 24 3.85 -9.95 8.65
C ASP A 24 2.45 -10.10 9.29
N TYR A 25 1.91 -11.31 9.34
CA TYR A 25 0.55 -11.61 9.82
C TYR A 25 0.53 -12.73 10.88
N PRO A 26 1.30 -12.62 11.98
CA PRO A 26 1.61 -13.73 12.90
C PRO A 26 0.40 -14.34 13.61
N ASN A 27 -0.72 -13.63 13.66
CA ASN A 27 -1.93 -14.05 14.37
C ASN A 27 -3.05 -14.54 13.44
N LEU A 28 -2.82 -14.57 12.12
CA LEU A 28 -3.83 -14.99 11.15
C LEU A 28 -3.57 -16.41 10.67
N THR A 29 -4.56 -17.29 10.84
CA THR A 29 -4.58 -18.59 10.18
C THR A 29 -4.95 -18.41 8.70
N TYR A 30 -4.30 -19.18 7.82
CA TYR A 30 -4.43 -19.02 6.38
C TYR A 30 -4.35 -20.33 5.60
N HIS A 31 -4.89 -20.27 4.38
CA HIS A 31 -4.67 -21.22 3.30
C HIS A 31 -3.81 -20.57 2.21
N LEU A 32 -2.75 -21.26 1.78
CA LEU A 32 -1.84 -20.80 0.73
C LEU A 32 -1.97 -21.70 -0.50
N GLU A 33 -2.15 -21.09 -1.67
CA GLU A 33 -2.20 -21.76 -2.95
C GLU A 33 -1.15 -21.17 -3.89
N SER A 34 -0.27 -22.02 -4.43
CA SER A 34 0.74 -21.60 -5.40
C SER A 34 0.13 -21.52 -6.81
N HIS A 35 0.35 -20.40 -7.48
CA HIS A 35 -0.08 -20.13 -8.85
C HIS A 35 1.14 -20.04 -9.79
N ARG A 36 0.87 -19.96 -11.11
CA ARG A 36 1.94 -19.78 -12.11
C ARG A 36 2.60 -18.40 -11.96
N ASN A 37 3.85 -18.31 -12.43
CA ASN A 37 4.64 -17.08 -12.51
C ASN A 37 5.00 -16.45 -11.15
N ASN A 38 5.34 -17.28 -10.15
CA ASN A 38 5.77 -16.84 -8.82
C ASN A 38 4.72 -15.92 -8.18
N ARG A 39 3.49 -16.42 -8.19
CA ARG A 39 2.35 -15.81 -7.53
C ARG A 39 1.76 -16.83 -6.60
N TRP A 40 1.26 -16.34 -5.48
CA TRP A 40 0.56 -17.14 -4.51
C TRP A 40 -0.73 -16.44 -4.15
N GLN A 41 -1.75 -17.22 -3.84
CA GLN A 41 -2.98 -16.73 -3.26
C GLN A 41 -3.00 -17.15 -1.79
N VAL A 42 -3.06 -16.18 -0.90
CA VAL A 42 -3.30 -16.41 0.53
C VAL A 42 -4.75 -16.03 0.85
N THR A 43 -5.45 -16.92 1.52
CA THR A 43 -6.79 -16.64 2.08
C THR A 43 -6.70 -16.78 3.58
N PHE A 44 -6.87 -15.66 4.29
CA PHE A 44 -6.94 -15.68 5.75
C PHE A 44 -8.33 -16.11 6.23
N ASP A 45 -8.40 -16.99 7.22
CA ASP A 45 -9.68 -17.51 7.74
C ASP A 45 -10.59 -16.42 8.28
N LYS A 46 -10.00 -15.35 8.82
CA LYS A 46 -10.70 -14.15 9.29
C LYS A 46 -11.30 -13.33 8.14
N TYR A 47 -10.75 -13.44 6.94
CA TYR A 47 -11.13 -12.69 5.73
C TYR A 47 -11.40 -13.63 4.54
N PRO A 48 -12.34 -14.58 4.65
CA PRO A 48 -12.47 -15.69 3.70
C PRO A 48 -12.99 -15.25 2.32
N GLN A 49 -13.57 -14.05 2.24
CA GLN A 49 -14.09 -13.47 0.98
C GLN A 49 -13.08 -12.54 0.30
N MET A 50 -11.86 -12.47 0.83
CA MET A 50 -10.83 -11.53 0.37
C MET A 50 -9.50 -12.27 0.13
N PRO A 51 -9.42 -13.09 -0.93
CA PRO A 51 -8.15 -13.70 -1.32
C PRO A 51 -7.14 -12.61 -1.69
N ILE A 52 -5.94 -12.73 -1.12
CA ILE A 52 -4.83 -11.81 -1.33
C ILE A 52 -3.84 -12.45 -2.28
N GLU A 53 -3.46 -11.71 -3.31
CA GLU A 53 -2.36 -12.11 -4.19
C GLU A 53 -1.05 -11.64 -3.56
N ILE A 54 -0.12 -12.59 -3.40
CA ILE A 54 1.29 -12.34 -3.11
C ILE A 54 2.05 -12.56 -4.41
N SER A 55 2.92 -11.61 -4.77
CA SER A 55 3.76 -11.73 -5.95
C SER A 55 5.15 -11.15 -5.71
N GLU A 56 6.07 -11.52 -6.56
CA GLU A 56 7.42 -10.97 -6.53
C GLU A 56 7.50 -9.63 -7.28
N ALA A 57 8.20 -8.66 -6.71
CA ALA A 57 8.57 -7.41 -7.38
C ALA A 57 10.08 -7.17 -7.28
N LEU A 58 10.63 -6.49 -8.30
CA LEU A 58 11.98 -5.94 -8.22
C LEU A 58 11.90 -4.55 -7.57
N HIS A 59 12.47 -4.42 -6.38
CA HIS A 59 12.61 -3.18 -5.67
C HIS A 59 14.00 -2.60 -5.94
N THR A 60 14.05 -1.35 -6.40
CA THR A 60 15.32 -0.61 -6.55
C THR A 60 15.39 0.42 -5.44
N SER A 61 16.29 0.20 -4.49
CA SER A 61 16.60 1.25 -3.53
C SER A 61 17.41 2.35 -4.22
N ALA A 62 17.29 3.59 -3.75
CA ALA A 62 18.03 4.75 -4.25
C ALA A 62 19.31 5.13 -3.45
N PRO A 63 20.24 4.21 -3.07
CA PRO A 63 21.57 4.61 -2.62
C PRO A 63 22.47 5.07 -3.78
N VAL A 64 23.64 5.61 -3.42
CA VAL A 64 24.77 5.95 -4.31
C VAL A 64 25.16 4.77 -5.23
N VAL A 65 24.84 3.53 -4.83
CA VAL A 65 24.89 2.33 -5.67
C VAL A 65 23.49 1.70 -5.67
N PRO A 66 22.81 1.55 -6.83
CA PRO A 66 21.50 0.91 -6.89
C PRO A 66 21.59 -0.53 -6.37
N GLN A 67 20.85 -0.85 -5.32
CA GLN A 67 20.64 -2.24 -4.91
C GLN A 67 19.28 -2.66 -5.43
N VAL A 68 19.30 -3.65 -6.31
CA VAL A 68 18.09 -4.31 -6.83
C VAL A 68 17.85 -5.54 -5.97
N GLU A 69 16.72 -5.57 -5.30
CA GLU A 69 16.27 -6.68 -4.47
C GLU A 69 14.95 -7.22 -5.02
N ARG A 70 14.77 -8.54 -4.96
CA ARG A 70 13.48 -9.15 -5.19
C ARG A 70 12.76 -9.19 -3.86
N ILE A 71 11.55 -8.63 -3.79
CA ILE A 71 10.72 -8.57 -2.59
C ILE A 71 9.36 -9.25 -2.86
N LEU A 72 8.67 -9.64 -1.80
CA LEU A 72 7.27 -10.02 -1.86
C LEU A 72 6.39 -8.78 -1.68
N ILE A 73 5.33 -8.69 -2.47
CA ILE A 73 4.34 -7.62 -2.42
C ILE A 73 2.94 -8.23 -2.39
N THR A 74 2.01 -7.51 -1.78
CA THR A 74 0.60 -7.90 -1.73
C THR A 74 -0.30 -6.90 -2.46
N ASN A 75 -1.45 -7.38 -2.93
CA ASN A 75 -2.52 -6.53 -3.45
C ASN A 75 -3.45 -5.96 -2.36
N ILE A 76 -3.11 -6.13 -1.06
CA ILE A 76 -3.97 -5.73 0.07
C ILE A 76 -4.46 -4.27 -0.07
N PRO A 77 -3.60 -3.26 -0.35
CA PRO A 77 -4.06 -1.88 -0.49
C PRO A 77 -5.14 -1.71 -1.58
N LEU A 78 -5.02 -2.45 -2.69
CA LEU A 78 -5.96 -2.38 -3.81
C LEU A 78 -7.33 -2.96 -3.47
N ILE A 79 -7.38 -4.04 -2.69
CA ILE A 79 -8.63 -4.75 -2.38
C ILE A 79 -9.26 -4.29 -1.07
N THR A 80 -8.55 -3.55 -0.22
CA THR A 80 -9.06 -3.01 1.05
C THR A 80 -9.20 -1.48 1.02
N ALA A 81 -8.11 -0.75 0.78
CA ALA A 81 -8.07 0.69 0.97
C ALA A 81 -8.81 1.43 -0.15
N PHE A 82 -8.57 1.09 -1.41
CA PHE A 82 -9.22 1.76 -2.55
C PHE A 82 -10.76 1.63 -2.54
N PRO A 83 -11.35 0.45 -2.26
CA PRO A 83 -12.80 0.33 -2.11
C PRO A 83 -13.34 1.20 -0.97
N LEU A 84 -12.65 1.25 0.16
CA LEU A 84 -13.10 2.00 1.33
C LEU A 84 -12.98 3.52 1.13
N MET A 85 -11.92 4.00 0.47
CA MET A 85 -11.72 5.42 0.15
C MET A 85 -12.89 6.01 -0.65
N LYS A 86 -13.59 5.22 -1.47
CA LYS A 86 -14.76 5.67 -2.26
C LYS A 86 -15.87 6.26 -1.40
N ASN A 87 -15.94 5.91 -0.12
CA ASN A 87 -16.94 6.43 0.81
C ASN A 87 -16.56 7.81 1.39
N TYR A 88 -15.32 8.26 1.19
CA TYR A 88 -14.75 9.44 1.84
C TYR A 88 -14.28 10.50 0.87
N ILE A 89 -13.76 10.10 -0.29
CA ILE A 89 -13.27 11.02 -1.31
C ILE A 89 -14.07 10.95 -2.60
N THR A 90 -14.04 12.02 -3.38
CA THR A 90 -14.77 12.07 -4.65
C THR A 90 -14.14 11.12 -5.66
N ALA A 91 -14.90 10.73 -6.69
CA ALA A 91 -14.36 9.93 -7.78
C ALA A 91 -13.21 10.63 -8.51
N GLU A 92 -13.27 11.96 -8.64
CA GLU A 92 -12.20 12.77 -9.22
C GLU A 92 -10.95 12.72 -8.34
N GLU A 93 -11.08 12.93 -7.02
CA GLU A 93 -9.95 12.86 -6.09
C GLU A 93 -9.29 11.48 -6.09
N LEU A 94 -10.10 10.41 -6.08
CA LEU A 94 -9.62 9.03 -6.10
C LEU A 94 -8.93 8.66 -7.41
N SER A 95 -9.29 9.29 -8.54
CA SER A 95 -8.68 9.00 -9.84
C SER A 95 -7.17 9.30 -9.90
N TYR A 96 -6.68 10.12 -8.98
CA TYR A 96 -5.25 10.43 -8.83
C TYR A 96 -4.52 9.48 -7.88
N ALA A 97 -5.22 8.55 -7.22
CA ALA A 97 -4.60 7.55 -6.37
C ALA A 97 -4.03 6.40 -7.20
N THR A 98 -2.76 6.10 -6.97
CA THR A 98 -2.05 4.97 -7.58
C THR A 98 -1.31 4.18 -6.51
N TYR A 99 -1.38 2.86 -6.56
CA TYR A 99 -0.55 2.01 -5.70
C TYR A 99 0.67 1.58 -6.49
N ASP A 100 1.83 2.13 -6.13
CA ASP A 100 3.11 1.75 -6.71
C ASP A 100 3.81 0.78 -5.75
N THR A 101 3.80 -0.49 -6.13
CA THR A 101 4.38 -1.60 -5.38
C THR A 101 5.90 -1.49 -5.23
N SER A 102 6.56 -0.64 -6.02
CA SER A 102 7.99 -0.34 -5.83
C SER A 102 8.25 0.65 -4.69
N SER A 103 7.30 1.54 -4.42
CA SER A 103 7.38 2.52 -3.33
C SER A 103 6.76 2.01 -2.03
N LEU A 104 5.83 1.06 -2.13
CA LEU A 104 4.94 0.59 -1.06
C LEU A 104 3.99 1.68 -0.52
N TYR A 105 3.80 2.76 -1.26
CA TYR A 105 2.83 3.82 -0.96
C TYR A 105 1.63 3.75 -1.91
N ILE A 106 0.46 4.12 -1.37
CA ILE A 106 -0.60 4.71 -2.17
C ILE A 106 -0.20 6.18 -2.41
N GLU A 107 0.20 6.48 -3.63
CA GLU A 107 0.59 7.82 -4.07
C GLU A 107 -0.63 8.56 -4.62
N MET A 108 -0.84 9.79 -4.15
CA MET A 108 -1.94 10.67 -4.56
C MET A 108 -1.42 12.06 -4.98
N PRO A 109 -0.79 12.17 -6.16
CA PRO A 109 -0.40 13.45 -6.74
C PRO A 109 -1.60 14.20 -7.35
N ILE A 110 -2.41 14.82 -6.51
CA ILE A 110 -3.70 15.42 -6.88
C ILE A 110 -3.57 16.92 -7.24
N PRO A 111 -4.10 17.40 -8.38
CA PRO A 111 -4.17 18.83 -8.66
C PRO A 111 -5.07 19.56 -7.64
N TYR A 112 -4.68 20.77 -7.21
CA TYR A 112 -5.51 21.59 -6.33
C TYR A 112 -6.92 21.82 -6.88
N SER A 113 -7.05 21.95 -8.21
CA SER A 113 -8.34 22.11 -8.88
C SER A 113 -9.28 20.91 -8.80
N ALA A 114 -8.74 19.71 -8.56
CA ALA A 114 -9.50 18.47 -8.44
C ALA A 114 -10.00 18.22 -7.00
N ILE A 115 -9.52 18.99 -6.03
CA ILE A 115 -9.99 18.91 -4.64
C ILE A 115 -11.41 19.45 -4.58
N GLN A 116 -12.32 18.71 -3.95
CA GLN A 116 -13.71 19.11 -3.82
C GLN A 116 -13.81 20.48 -3.14
N ASN A 117 -14.48 21.42 -3.81
CA ASN A 117 -14.60 22.82 -3.37
C ASN A 117 -13.26 23.54 -3.13
N GLN A 118 -12.14 22.97 -3.61
CA GLN A 118 -10.79 23.45 -3.36
C GLN A 118 -10.44 23.54 -1.87
N ASP A 119 -11.13 22.76 -1.02
CA ASP A 119 -10.95 22.75 0.42
C ASP A 119 -10.00 21.63 0.85
N VAL A 120 -8.71 21.97 0.92
CA VAL A 120 -7.63 21.06 1.33
C VAL A 120 -7.81 20.57 2.77
N THR A 121 -8.29 21.43 3.67
CA THR A 121 -8.48 21.06 5.08
C THR A 121 -9.57 20.00 5.20
N ASN A 122 -10.71 20.22 4.53
CA ASN A 122 -11.80 19.26 4.52
C ASN A 122 -11.43 17.96 3.79
N PHE A 123 -10.64 18.02 2.71
CA PHE A 123 -10.08 16.81 2.09
C PHE A 123 -9.27 15.98 3.09
N TYR A 124 -8.35 16.60 3.83
CA TYR A 124 -7.58 15.87 4.83
C TYR A 124 -8.42 15.35 6.00
N ASN A 125 -9.48 16.06 6.39
CA ASN A 125 -10.41 15.57 7.40
C ASN A 125 -11.16 14.32 6.92
N ARG A 126 -11.58 14.27 5.66
CA ARG A 126 -12.22 13.08 5.07
C ARG A 126 -11.24 11.90 4.98
N MET A 127 -9.99 12.15 4.58
CA MET A 127 -8.93 11.14 4.61
C MET A 127 -8.64 10.63 6.02
N ASP A 128 -8.69 11.50 7.04
CA ASP A 128 -8.53 11.11 8.44
C ASP A 128 -9.66 10.17 8.91
N GLN A 129 -10.91 10.45 8.52
CA GLN A 129 -12.05 9.57 8.81
C GLN A 129 -11.92 8.22 8.09
N PHE A 130 -11.49 8.22 6.83
CA PHE A 130 -11.14 7.00 6.11
C PHE A 130 -10.11 6.17 6.89
N CYS A 131 -9.03 6.78 7.39
CA CYS A 131 -7.98 6.05 8.10
C CYS A 131 -8.50 5.40 9.40
N LYS A 132 -9.38 6.10 10.13
CA LYS A 132 -10.05 5.56 11.34
C LYS A 132 -10.94 4.36 11.03
N GLU A 133 -11.77 4.45 9.98
CA GLU A 133 -12.60 3.31 9.58
C GLU A 133 -11.74 2.14 9.10
N TYR A 134 -10.68 2.40 8.32
CA TYR A 134 -9.76 1.36 7.87
C TYR A 134 -9.14 0.62 9.05
N ALA A 135 -8.56 1.34 10.02
CA ALA A 135 -7.93 0.74 11.20
C ALA A 135 -8.90 -0.12 12.03
N THR A 136 -10.20 0.20 12.00
CA THR A 136 -11.24 -0.58 12.66
C THR A 136 -11.68 -1.79 11.84
N THR A 137 -11.77 -1.65 10.52
CA THR A 137 -12.29 -2.67 9.59
C THR A 137 -11.26 -3.74 9.27
N TYR A 138 -9.99 -3.33 9.12
CA TYR A 138 -8.86 -4.16 8.71
C TYR A 138 -7.65 -3.95 9.64
N PRO A 139 -7.79 -4.19 10.96
CA PRO A 139 -6.74 -3.91 11.93
C PRO A 139 -5.45 -4.70 11.68
N ASP A 140 -5.54 -5.89 11.05
CA ASP A 140 -4.39 -6.76 10.81
C ASP A 140 -3.55 -6.34 9.58
N PHE A 141 -4.01 -5.35 8.80
CA PHE A 141 -3.34 -4.93 7.56
C PHE A 141 -2.81 -3.49 7.61
N LYS A 142 -3.05 -2.76 8.70
CA LYS A 142 -2.79 -1.32 8.77
C LYS A 142 -1.31 -0.94 8.93
N GLU A 143 -0.46 -1.88 9.36
CA GLU A 143 0.93 -1.60 9.74
C GLU A 143 1.77 -1.12 8.55
N ASP A 144 1.55 -1.70 7.37
CA ASP A 144 2.38 -1.46 6.19
C ASP A 144 1.72 -0.61 5.11
N ILE A 145 0.60 0.06 5.43
CA ILE A 145 -0.12 0.87 4.45
C ILE A 145 0.08 2.35 4.73
N TYR A 146 0.67 3.00 3.73
CA TYR A 146 0.99 4.42 3.74
C TYR A 146 0.32 5.11 2.57
N ILE A 147 -0.29 6.27 2.82
CA ILE A 147 -0.88 7.10 1.77
C ILE A 147 -0.14 8.42 1.75
N ARG A 148 0.56 8.67 0.64
CA ARG A 148 1.26 9.93 0.40
C ARG A 148 0.40 10.82 -0.49
N VAL A 149 -0.08 11.91 0.08
CA VAL A 149 -0.79 12.95 -0.67
C VAL A 149 0.15 14.09 -0.97
N ILE A 150 0.20 14.50 -2.25
CA ILE A 150 0.89 15.70 -2.71
C ILE A 150 -0.10 16.49 -3.56
N ILE A 151 -0.63 17.58 -3.01
CA ILE A 151 -1.53 18.49 -3.72
C ILE A 151 -0.68 19.42 -4.59
N LYS A 152 -0.85 19.34 -5.91
CA LYS A 152 -0.10 20.12 -6.89
C LYS A 152 -0.75 21.49 -7.10
N PRO A 153 -0.04 22.59 -6.82
CA PRO A 153 -0.51 23.94 -7.12
C PRO A 153 -0.81 24.13 -8.61
N SER A 154 -1.83 24.92 -8.93
CA SER A 154 -2.24 25.20 -10.32
C SER A 154 -1.21 26.02 -11.11
N ASP A 155 -0.33 26.74 -10.43
CA ASP A 155 0.72 27.57 -11.03
C ASP A 155 2.02 26.80 -11.35
N GLY A 156 2.05 25.49 -11.09
CA GLY A 156 3.22 24.64 -11.32
C GLY A 156 4.35 24.85 -10.31
N SER A 157 4.12 25.63 -9.26
CA SER A 157 5.07 25.79 -8.15
C SER A 157 5.23 24.49 -7.35
N ASN A 158 6.31 24.42 -6.57
CA ASN A 158 6.49 23.32 -5.64
C ASN A 158 5.36 23.33 -4.59
N ALA A 159 4.76 22.16 -4.35
CA ALA A 159 3.72 22.03 -3.33
C ALA A 159 4.23 22.52 -1.96
N PRO A 160 3.54 23.44 -1.28
CA PRO A 160 3.92 23.86 0.08
C PRO A 160 3.76 22.71 1.08
N GLU A 161 4.31 22.86 2.29
CA GLU A 161 4.24 21.82 3.33
C GLU A 161 2.80 21.44 3.68
N ALA A 162 1.89 22.41 3.78
CA ALA A 162 0.47 22.16 4.00
C ALA A 162 -0.19 21.29 2.92
N TYR A 163 0.40 21.19 1.73
CA TYR A 163 -0.12 20.40 0.61
C TYR A 163 0.51 19.02 0.53
N ARG A 164 1.34 18.66 1.50
CA ARG A 164 2.01 17.36 1.59
C ARG A 164 1.61 16.70 2.89
N LYS A 165 1.00 15.52 2.80
CA LYS A 165 0.63 14.74 3.99
C LYS A 165 0.87 13.26 3.75
N ILE A 166 1.45 12.60 4.75
CA ILE A 166 1.55 11.14 4.77
C ILE A 166 0.59 10.65 5.87
N PHE A 167 -0.39 9.85 5.47
CA PHE A 167 -1.23 9.11 6.39
C PHE A 167 -0.60 7.73 6.58
N ARG A 168 -0.31 7.39 7.85
CA ARG A 168 0.19 6.07 8.24
C ARG A 168 -0.94 5.35 8.95
N LEU A 169 -1.46 4.28 8.37
CA LEU A 169 -2.66 3.62 8.91
C LEU A 169 -2.40 2.98 10.29
N SER A 170 -1.16 2.63 10.61
CA SER A 170 -0.73 2.20 11.95
C SER A 170 -0.91 3.24 13.06
N GLN A 171 -1.06 4.53 12.72
CA GLN A 171 -1.24 5.60 13.71
C GLN A 171 -2.70 5.81 14.14
N TYR A 172 -3.62 5.06 13.55
CA TYR A 172 -5.06 5.09 13.81
C TYR A 172 -5.51 3.83 14.53
#